data_AF-A0A534PB13-F1
#
_entry.id   AF-A0A534PB13-F1
#
_cell.length_a   1.000
_cell.length_b   1.000
_cell.length_c   1.000
_cell.angle_alpha   90.00
_cell.angle_beta   90.00
_cell.angle_gamma   90.00
#
_symmetry.space_group_name_H-M   'P 1'
#
loop_
_entity.id
_entity.type
_entity.pdbx_description
1 polymer ?
#
loop_
_entity_poly.entity_id
_entity_poly.type
_entity_poly.pdbx_seq_one_letter_code
_entity_poly.pdbx_strand_id
1 'polypeptide(L)'
;MKGALSFFHKEPDRYDSEDGEVARRLADRIGLTLSLRRLAEEARIAAEAREHAERLEATVETLSSELERRGNGRIVGVSASWKDVLLQVARVAPSETTVLITGESGTGKEIVARLLRQGSPRAGKPFVAVNCAALPEPLLESELFGHERGAFTGAIARKIGRLEQAASGTLFLDEITEMSPVLQAKFLRVLQEKEFQRVGGTQVLATDVRVLAATNRDLAAAIAHGLFREDLFYRLNVFGIHIPALRERTDDILPLAETFLEELSQSMGRPATGISRDAREWLLSYSWPGNVRELRNAIERAILLCDGALIAREHLPPAMARLEPARGVQNGTATPAVQNGASAPAVQNGAAAPAVSIPTGGVSLENLERS
;
A
#
# COMPACT_ATOMS: atom_id res chain seq x y z
N MET A 1 -8.57 -45.62 5.62
CA MET A 1 -8.98 -45.55 7.05
C MET A 1 -9.19 -46.97 7.52
N LYS A 2 -8.63 -47.37 8.66
CA LYS A 2 -8.91 -48.69 9.26
C LYS A 2 -10.07 -48.50 10.23
N GLY A 3 -11.21 -49.12 9.96
CA GLY A 3 -12.38 -49.13 10.84
C GLY A 3 -12.69 -50.57 11.26
N ALA A 4 -13.26 -50.74 12.44
CA ALA A 4 -13.73 -52.04 12.92
C ALA A 4 -15.25 -52.00 13.04
N LEU A 5 -15.91 -53.06 12.58
CA LEU A 5 -17.33 -53.31 12.82
C LEU A 5 -17.43 -54.50 13.76
N SER A 6 -17.97 -54.26 14.95
CA SER A 6 -18.10 -55.30 15.98
C SER A 6 -19.57 -55.67 16.17
N PHE A 7 -19.85 -56.96 16.17
CA PHE A 7 -21.18 -57.52 16.41
C PHE A 7 -21.20 -58.15 17.80
N PHE A 8 -22.27 -57.91 18.57
CA PHE A 8 -22.39 -58.39 19.95
C PHE A 8 -23.76 -59.04 20.17
N HIS A 9 -23.77 -60.15 20.88
CA HIS A 9 -24.98 -60.83 21.34
C HIS A 9 -24.87 -61.11 22.86
N LYS A 10 -26.02 -61.18 23.55
CA LYS A 10 -26.06 -61.38 25.02
C LYS A 10 -25.83 -62.84 25.43
N GLU A 11 -26.12 -63.78 24.54
CA GLU A 11 -25.94 -65.21 24.77
C GLU A 11 -24.60 -65.68 24.18
N PRO A 12 -23.82 -66.53 24.90
CA PRO A 12 -22.58 -67.09 24.41
C PRO A 12 -22.80 -68.03 23.21
N ASP A 13 -21.78 -68.15 22.36
CA ASP A 13 -21.71 -69.08 21.21
C ASP A 13 -22.84 -68.94 20.17
N ARG A 14 -23.47 -67.77 20.09
CA ARG A 14 -24.61 -67.55 19.19
C ARG A 14 -24.23 -67.38 17.72
N TYR A 15 -23.00 -66.97 17.44
CA TYR A 15 -22.49 -66.76 16.09
C TYR A 15 -21.72 -67.98 15.60
N ASP A 16 -21.97 -68.40 14.36
CA ASP A 16 -21.24 -69.49 13.70
C ASP A 16 -20.34 -68.98 12.56
N SER A 17 -19.76 -69.91 11.80
CA SER A 17 -18.88 -69.57 10.67
C SER A 17 -19.59 -68.93 9.48
N GLU A 18 -20.90 -69.17 9.30
CA GLU A 18 -21.69 -68.57 8.21
C GLU A 18 -22.02 -67.10 8.52
N ASP A 19 -22.25 -66.76 9.80
CA ASP A 19 -22.43 -65.38 10.25
C ASP A 19 -21.22 -64.48 9.94
N GLY A 20 -20.02 -65.05 9.91
CA GLY A 20 -18.78 -64.36 9.54
C GLY A 20 -18.78 -63.86 8.09
N GLU A 21 -19.41 -64.60 7.17
CA GLU A 21 -19.53 -64.19 5.76
C GLU A 21 -20.52 -63.04 5.61
N VAL A 22 -21.64 -63.10 6.36
CA VAL A 22 -22.64 -62.03 6.41
C VAL A 22 -22.03 -60.75 7.01
N ALA A 23 -21.29 -60.87 8.11
CA ALA A 23 -20.59 -59.76 8.75
C ALA A 23 -19.58 -59.10 7.80
N ARG A 24 -18.83 -59.89 7.01
CA ARG A 24 -17.89 -59.37 6.01
C ARG A 24 -18.61 -58.61 4.89
N ARG A 25 -19.68 -59.16 4.33
CA ARG A 25 -20.49 -58.49 3.29
C ARG A 25 -21.10 -57.18 3.79
N LEU A 26 -21.56 -57.14 5.05
CA LEU A 26 -22.04 -55.91 5.68
C LEU A 26 -20.92 -54.89 5.87
N ALA A 27 -19.76 -55.31 6.34
CA ALA A 27 -18.58 -54.44 6.48
C ALA A 27 -18.15 -53.84 5.14
N ASP A 28 -18.10 -54.65 4.07
CA ASP A 28 -17.75 -54.19 2.71
C ASP A 28 -18.78 -53.19 2.19
N ARG A 29 -20.08 -53.47 2.38
CA ARG A 29 -21.17 -52.57 1.96
C ARG A 29 -21.12 -51.23 2.70
N ILE A 30 -20.89 -51.25 4.01
CA ILE A 30 -20.76 -50.05 4.83
C ILE A 30 -19.50 -49.27 4.43
N GLY A 31 -18.37 -49.95 4.26
CA GLY A 31 -17.11 -49.35 3.82
C GLY A 31 -17.23 -48.66 2.46
N LEU A 32 -17.89 -49.30 1.49
CA LEU A 32 -18.19 -48.72 0.19
C LEU A 32 -19.07 -47.47 0.32
N THR A 33 -20.14 -47.55 1.11
CA THR A 33 -21.08 -46.43 1.30
C THR A 33 -20.40 -45.21 1.93
N LEU A 34 -19.56 -45.42 2.95
CA LEU A 34 -18.80 -44.36 3.58
C LEU A 34 -17.77 -43.74 2.61
N SER A 35 -17.12 -44.56 1.79
CA SER A 35 -16.15 -44.09 0.79
C SER A 35 -16.83 -43.24 -0.28
N LEU A 36 -18.00 -43.66 -0.79
CA LEU A 36 -18.79 -42.90 -1.76
C LEU A 36 -19.26 -41.56 -1.18
N ARG A 37 -19.74 -41.54 0.07
CA ARG A 37 -20.13 -40.29 0.75
C ARG A 37 -18.96 -39.32 0.89
N ARG A 38 -17.78 -39.84 1.24
CA ARG A 38 -16.57 -39.02 1.36
C ARG A 38 -16.16 -38.42 0.01
N LEU A 39 -16.13 -39.22 -1.06
CA LEU A 39 -15.81 -38.73 -2.40
C LEU A 39 -16.82 -37.69 -2.88
N ALA A 40 -18.11 -37.88 -2.58
CA ALA A 40 -19.15 -36.90 -2.89
C ALA A 40 -18.95 -35.58 -2.13
N GLU A 41 -18.57 -35.64 -0.86
CA GLU A 41 -18.31 -34.44 -0.05
C GLU A 41 -17.03 -33.71 -0.52
N GLU A 42 -15.96 -34.45 -0.81
CA GLU A 42 -14.74 -33.88 -1.39
C GLU A 42 -15.02 -33.21 -2.75
N ALA A 43 -15.87 -33.82 -3.59
CA ALA A 43 -16.30 -33.23 -4.86
C ALA A 43 -17.17 -31.98 -4.66
N ARG A 44 -18.06 -31.97 -3.66
CA ARG A 44 -18.91 -30.82 -3.33
C ARG A 44 -18.09 -29.63 -2.88
N ILE A 45 -17.17 -29.84 -1.93
CA ILE A 45 -16.25 -28.80 -1.46
C ILE A 45 -15.40 -28.26 -2.61
N ALA A 46 -14.91 -29.14 -3.48
CA ALA A 46 -14.14 -28.74 -4.65
C ALA A 46 -14.97 -27.92 -5.66
N ALA A 47 -16.25 -28.25 -5.86
CA ALA A 47 -17.15 -27.50 -6.74
C ALA A 47 -17.46 -26.11 -6.18
N GLU A 48 -17.80 -26.02 -4.89
CA GLU A 48 -18.03 -24.75 -4.19
C GLU A 48 -16.78 -23.86 -4.24
N ALA A 49 -15.59 -24.44 -4.06
CA ALA A 49 -14.33 -23.71 -4.16
C ALA A 49 -14.06 -23.17 -5.57
N ARG A 50 -14.38 -23.94 -6.63
CA ARG A 50 -14.24 -23.49 -8.03
C ARG A 50 -15.22 -22.36 -8.36
N GLU A 51 -16.49 -22.52 -8.01
CA GLU A 51 -17.50 -21.49 -8.24
C GLU A 51 -17.13 -20.18 -7.52
N HIS A 52 -16.58 -20.29 -6.31
CA HIS A 52 -16.10 -19.12 -5.58
C HIS A 52 -14.86 -18.48 -6.26
N ALA A 53 -13.93 -19.28 -6.79
CA ALA A 53 -12.78 -18.77 -7.52
C ALA A 53 -13.20 -18.01 -8.79
N GLU A 54 -14.09 -18.61 -9.60
CA GLU A 54 -14.62 -17.99 -10.81
C GLU A 54 -15.34 -16.66 -10.51
N ARG A 55 -16.13 -16.60 -9.43
CA ARG A 55 -16.77 -15.35 -8.99
C ARG A 55 -15.78 -14.27 -8.59
N LEU A 56 -14.71 -14.63 -7.90
CA LEU A 56 -13.67 -13.67 -7.50
C LEU A 56 -12.93 -13.13 -8.72
N GLU A 57 -12.59 -13.99 -9.68
CA GLU A 57 -11.95 -13.58 -10.94
C GLU A 57 -12.84 -12.62 -11.73
N ALA A 58 -14.13 -12.94 -11.89
CA ALA A 58 -15.08 -12.04 -12.55
C ALA A 58 -15.24 -10.69 -11.82
N THR A 59 -15.15 -10.70 -10.48
CA THR A 59 -15.17 -9.47 -9.68
C THR A 59 -13.92 -8.63 -9.91
N VAL A 60 -12.74 -9.26 -9.97
CA VAL A 60 -11.48 -8.57 -10.27
C VAL A 60 -11.53 -7.91 -11.65
N GLU A 61 -12.02 -8.62 -12.67
CA GLU A 61 -12.17 -8.08 -14.02
C GLU A 61 -13.14 -6.89 -14.04
N THR A 62 -14.30 -7.02 -13.40
CA THR A 62 -15.30 -5.94 -13.31
C THR A 62 -14.74 -4.70 -12.60
N LEU A 63 -14.10 -4.87 -11.44
CA LEU A 63 -13.49 -3.77 -10.69
C LEU A 63 -12.37 -3.08 -11.50
N SER A 64 -11.60 -3.86 -12.25
CA SER A 64 -10.54 -3.34 -13.10
C SER A 64 -11.10 -2.49 -14.24
N SER A 65 -12.14 -2.97 -14.94
CA SER A 65 -12.80 -2.21 -16.02
C SER A 65 -13.50 -0.94 -15.52
N GLU A 66 -14.08 -0.94 -14.31
CA GLU A 66 -14.69 0.27 -13.73
C GLU A 66 -13.66 1.39 -13.45
N LEU A 67 -12.44 1.03 -13.07
CA LEU A 67 -11.35 2.00 -12.89
C LEU A 67 -10.94 2.66 -14.20
N GLU A 68 -10.79 1.85 -15.24
CA GLU A 68 -10.49 2.32 -16.59
C GLU A 68 -11.56 3.30 -17.08
N ARG A 69 -12.85 2.98 -16.89
CA ARG A 69 -13.96 3.86 -17.30
C ARG A 69 -14.07 5.17 -16.51
N ARG A 70 -13.64 5.19 -15.25
CA ARG A 70 -13.74 6.40 -14.38
C ARG A 70 -12.49 7.29 -14.46
N GLY A 71 -11.52 6.97 -15.32
CA GLY A 71 -10.31 7.78 -15.52
C GLY A 71 -9.38 7.83 -14.31
N ASN A 72 -9.53 6.92 -13.35
CA ASN A 72 -8.78 6.91 -12.08
C ASN A 72 -7.50 6.05 -12.15
N GLY A 73 -6.93 5.93 -13.36
CA GLY A 73 -5.76 5.10 -13.66
C GLY A 73 -6.14 3.70 -14.14
N ARG A 74 -5.39 3.20 -15.13
CA ARG A 74 -5.50 1.84 -15.64
C ARG A 74 -4.91 0.87 -14.61
N ILE A 75 -5.62 -0.20 -14.25
CA ILE A 75 -4.98 -1.30 -13.50
C ILE A 75 -4.17 -2.10 -14.49
N VAL A 76 -2.86 -2.08 -14.30
CA VAL A 76 -1.92 -2.81 -15.15
C VAL A 76 -1.18 -3.80 -14.28
N GLY A 77 -1.24 -5.07 -14.67
CA GLY A 77 -0.52 -6.16 -14.04
C GLY A 77 -1.12 -7.50 -14.44
N VAL A 78 -0.27 -8.42 -14.85
CA VAL A 78 -0.60 -9.77 -15.32
C VAL A 78 0.00 -10.86 -14.43
N SER A 79 0.93 -10.51 -13.54
CA SER A 79 1.63 -11.41 -12.63
C SER A 79 0.67 -12.11 -11.67
N ALA A 80 0.96 -13.36 -11.34
CA ALA A 80 0.17 -14.13 -10.38
C ALA A 80 0.11 -13.43 -9.01
N SER A 81 1.24 -12.89 -8.54
CA SER A 81 1.32 -12.18 -7.26
C SER A 81 0.48 -10.90 -7.23
N TRP A 82 0.35 -10.17 -8.35
CA TRP A 82 -0.55 -9.02 -8.43
C TRP A 82 -2.02 -9.45 -8.47
N LYS A 83 -2.33 -10.53 -9.20
CA LYS A 83 -3.68 -11.11 -9.22
C LYS A 83 -4.11 -11.55 -7.81
N ASP A 84 -3.22 -12.14 -7.03
CA ASP A 84 -3.49 -12.51 -5.63
C ASP A 84 -3.85 -11.28 -4.78
N VAL A 85 -3.14 -10.16 -4.95
CA VAL A 85 -3.49 -8.88 -4.31
C VAL A 85 -4.89 -8.43 -4.71
N LEU A 86 -5.21 -8.46 -6.01
CA LEU A 86 -6.55 -8.07 -6.48
C LEU A 86 -7.66 -9.00 -5.95
N LEU A 87 -7.40 -10.30 -5.83
CA LEU A 87 -8.33 -11.26 -5.24
C LEU A 87 -8.57 -10.99 -3.74
N GLN A 88 -7.52 -10.65 -2.99
CA GLN A 88 -7.63 -10.23 -1.60
C GLN A 88 -8.46 -8.95 -1.46
N VAL A 89 -8.21 -7.98 -2.35
CA VAL A 89 -9.00 -6.74 -2.42
C VAL A 89 -10.47 -7.03 -2.69
N ALA A 90 -10.78 -7.84 -3.72
CA ALA A 90 -12.15 -8.22 -4.05
C ALA A 90 -12.87 -8.92 -2.87
N ARG A 91 -12.13 -9.74 -2.11
CA ARG A 91 -12.66 -10.44 -0.93
C ARG A 91 -12.99 -9.49 0.22
N VAL A 92 -12.14 -8.51 0.52
CA VAL A 92 -12.30 -7.64 1.69
C VAL A 92 -13.02 -6.32 1.40
N ALA A 93 -13.12 -5.91 0.13
CA ALA A 93 -13.77 -4.66 -0.25
C ALA A 93 -15.23 -4.56 0.24
N PRO A 94 -16.08 -5.62 0.19
CA PRO A 94 -17.45 -5.57 0.71
C PRO A 94 -17.56 -5.43 2.24
N SER A 95 -16.48 -5.69 2.99
CA SER A 95 -16.45 -5.61 4.45
C SER A 95 -16.16 -4.18 4.94
N GLU A 96 -16.67 -3.83 6.10
CA GLU A 96 -16.40 -2.55 6.80
C GLU A 96 -15.13 -2.60 7.66
N THR A 97 -14.41 -3.73 7.65
CA THR A 97 -13.18 -3.90 8.43
C THR A 97 -12.06 -2.95 8.01
N THR A 98 -11.14 -2.69 8.95
CA THR A 98 -9.89 -1.99 8.66
C THR A 98 -8.98 -2.86 7.82
N VAL A 99 -8.26 -2.24 6.90
CA VAL A 99 -7.29 -2.92 6.04
C VAL A 99 -5.94 -2.22 6.17
N LEU A 100 -4.89 -3.01 6.43
CA LEU A 100 -3.51 -2.55 6.45
C LEU A 100 -2.81 -2.98 5.16
N ILE A 101 -2.38 -2.00 4.36
CA ILE A 101 -1.68 -2.21 3.09
C ILE A 101 -0.19 -2.03 3.34
N THR A 102 0.59 -3.09 3.16
CA THR A 102 2.05 -3.06 3.31
C THR A 102 2.73 -3.19 1.95
N GLY A 103 3.94 -2.64 1.84
CA GLY A 103 4.75 -2.76 0.63
C GLY A 103 5.67 -1.56 0.49
N GLU A 104 6.72 -1.73 -0.30
CA GLU A 104 7.74 -0.70 -0.50
C GLU A 104 7.17 0.62 -1.05
N SER A 105 7.98 1.67 -1.00
CA SER A 105 7.61 2.95 -1.61
C SER A 105 7.42 2.78 -3.11
N GLY A 106 6.34 3.34 -3.66
CA GLY A 106 6.09 3.34 -5.10
C GLY A 106 5.49 2.04 -5.67
N THR A 107 5.06 1.09 -4.85
CA THR A 107 4.42 -0.17 -5.31
C THR A 107 2.96 -0.04 -5.74
N GLY A 108 2.30 1.08 -5.44
CA GLY A 108 0.89 1.33 -5.80
C GLY A 108 -0.12 1.18 -4.65
N LYS A 109 0.30 1.38 -3.39
CA LYS A 109 -0.59 1.28 -2.20
C LYS A 109 -1.86 2.15 -2.31
N GLU A 110 -1.75 3.35 -2.87
CA GLU A 110 -2.90 4.23 -3.08
C GLU A 110 -3.92 3.67 -4.08
N ILE A 111 -3.46 2.99 -5.14
CA ILE A 111 -4.34 2.35 -6.13
C ILE A 111 -5.14 1.24 -5.45
N VAL A 112 -4.48 0.42 -4.62
CA VAL A 112 -5.14 -0.62 -3.82
C VAL A 112 -6.17 -0.03 -2.86
N ALA A 113 -5.86 1.09 -2.19
CA ALA A 113 -6.83 1.77 -1.32
C ALA A 113 -8.07 2.27 -2.09
N ARG A 114 -7.88 2.80 -3.30
CA ARG A 114 -8.98 3.25 -4.17
C ARG A 114 -9.85 2.08 -4.64
N LEU A 115 -9.23 0.97 -5.02
CA LEU A 115 -9.92 -0.27 -5.35
C LEU A 115 -10.78 -0.79 -4.20
N LEU A 116 -10.21 -0.84 -2.99
CA LEU A 116 -10.94 -1.26 -1.79
C LEU A 116 -12.18 -0.40 -1.55
N ARG A 117 -12.06 0.91 -1.73
CA ARG A 117 -13.20 1.83 -1.62
C ARG A 117 -14.24 1.59 -2.71
N GLN A 118 -13.83 1.29 -3.94
CA GLN A 118 -14.75 1.06 -5.06
C GLN A 118 -15.50 -0.27 -4.97
N GLY A 119 -14.85 -1.34 -4.51
CA GLY A 119 -15.53 -2.62 -4.26
C GLY A 119 -16.35 -2.65 -2.96
N SER A 120 -16.50 -1.51 -2.28
CA SER A 120 -17.19 -1.42 -0.99
C SER A 120 -18.61 -0.85 -1.10
N PRO A 121 -19.46 -1.06 -0.08
CA PRO A 121 -20.75 -0.36 0.02
C PRO A 121 -20.63 1.17 0.03
N ARG A 122 -19.41 1.70 0.27
CA ARG A 122 -19.09 3.14 0.33
C ARG A 122 -18.49 3.68 -0.99
N ALA A 123 -18.62 2.95 -2.10
CA ALA A 123 -18.12 3.36 -3.42
C ALA A 123 -18.71 4.67 -3.98
N GLY A 124 -19.82 5.17 -3.42
CA GLY A 124 -20.39 6.49 -3.74
C GLY A 124 -20.05 7.58 -2.73
N LYS A 125 -19.34 7.25 -1.64
CA LYS A 125 -19.10 8.13 -0.49
C LYS A 125 -17.71 8.78 -0.55
N PRO A 126 -17.42 9.81 0.27
CA PRO A 126 -16.13 10.50 0.26
C PRO A 126 -14.94 9.53 0.45
N PHE A 127 -13.87 9.76 -0.30
CA PHE A 127 -12.58 9.10 -0.11
C PHE A 127 -11.56 10.19 0.21
N VAL A 128 -11.06 10.22 1.44
CA VAL A 128 -10.13 11.23 1.92
C VAL A 128 -8.79 10.56 2.18
N ALA A 129 -7.76 10.96 1.44
CA ALA A 129 -6.40 10.47 1.60
C ALA A 129 -5.56 11.48 2.40
N VAL A 130 -4.76 10.97 3.34
CA VAL A 130 -3.82 11.76 4.15
C VAL A 130 -2.47 11.05 4.14
N ASN A 131 -1.44 11.75 3.69
CA ASN A 131 -0.07 11.28 3.80
C ASN A 131 0.53 11.78 5.13
N CYS A 132 0.79 10.86 6.06
CA CYS A 132 1.28 11.20 7.39
C CYS A 132 2.74 11.68 7.37
N ALA A 133 3.51 11.32 6.33
CA ALA A 133 4.89 11.74 6.15
C ALA A 133 5.03 13.17 5.59
N ALA A 134 3.97 13.73 5.01
CA ALA A 134 4.03 14.99 4.28
C ALA A 134 3.96 16.24 5.17
N LEU A 135 3.58 16.09 6.44
CA LEU A 135 3.31 17.21 7.34
C LEU A 135 4.02 17.04 8.68
N PRO A 136 4.53 18.13 9.28
CA PRO A 136 4.95 18.15 10.68
C PRO A 136 3.81 17.72 11.61
N GLU A 137 4.16 17.09 12.74
CA GLU A 137 3.20 16.52 13.69
C GLU A 137 2.04 17.45 14.08
N PRO A 138 2.24 18.72 14.49
CA PRO A 138 1.12 19.58 14.88
C PRO A 138 0.16 19.89 13.73
N LEU A 139 0.69 19.96 12.49
CA LEU A 139 -0.12 20.17 11.30
C LEU A 139 -0.86 18.91 10.89
N LEU A 140 -0.23 17.73 11.04
CA LEU A 140 -0.89 16.45 10.80
C LEU A 140 -2.06 16.25 11.76
N GLU A 141 -1.88 16.55 13.05
CA GLU A 141 -2.96 16.48 14.04
C GLU A 141 -4.12 17.41 13.68
N SER A 142 -3.80 18.67 13.36
CA SER A 142 -4.77 19.69 12.94
C SER A 142 -5.49 19.34 11.64
N GLU A 143 -4.82 18.70 10.68
CA GLU A 143 -5.46 18.17 9.47
C GLU A 143 -6.41 17.02 9.81
N LEU A 144 -5.96 16.01 10.55
CA LEU A 144 -6.76 14.81 10.83
C LEU A 144 -8.02 15.12 11.64
N PHE A 145 -7.84 15.83 12.75
CA PHE A 145 -8.90 16.08 13.75
C PHE A 145 -9.60 17.43 13.56
N GLY A 146 -9.02 18.34 12.80
CA GLY A 146 -9.49 19.73 12.75
C GLY A 146 -9.10 20.50 14.01
N HIS A 147 -9.36 21.80 14.02
CA HIS A 147 -9.09 22.65 15.17
C HIS A 147 -10.17 23.70 15.37
N GLU A 148 -10.35 24.10 16.63
CA GLU A 148 -11.15 25.27 16.98
C GLU A 148 -10.33 26.56 16.88
N ARG A 149 -11.03 27.69 16.75
CA ARG A 149 -10.37 29.01 16.74
C ARG A 149 -9.60 29.21 18.05
N GLY A 150 -8.33 29.58 17.95
CA GLY A 150 -7.46 29.81 19.11
C GLY A 150 -6.83 28.56 19.72
N ALA A 151 -6.93 27.40 19.06
CA ALA A 151 -6.33 26.15 19.55
C ALA A 151 -4.79 26.19 19.65
N PHE A 152 -4.12 26.97 18.80
CA PHE A 152 -2.67 27.20 18.80
C PHE A 152 -2.34 28.55 18.14
N THR A 153 -1.09 28.99 18.24
CA THR A 153 -0.61 30.21 17.58
C THR A 153 -0.73 30.07 16.05
N GLY A 154 -1.66 30.81 15.44
CA GLY A 154 -1.98 30.70 14.01
C GLY A 154 -3.35 30.08 13.70
N ALA A 155 -4.08 29.57 14.70
CA ALA A 155 -5.46 29.08 14.56
C ALA A 155 -6.47 30.25 14.50
N ILE A 156 -6.42 31.04 13.42
CA ILE A 156 -7.23 32.26 13.23
C ILE A 156 -8.72 31.94 13.05
N ALA A 157 -9.02 30.78 12.47
CA ALA A 157 -10.37 30.30 12.22
C ALA A 157 -10.52 28.83 12.61
N ARG A 158 -11.76 28.35 12.75
CA ARG A 158 -12.05 26.92 12.89
C ARG A 158 -11.77 26.20 11.57
N LYS A 159 -11.23 24.99 11.65
CA LYS A 159 -10.98 24.12 10.50
C LYS A 159 -11.59 22.74 10.72
N ILE A 160 -12.29 22.24 9.71
CA ILE A 160 -12.88 20.89 9.69
C ILE A 160 -11.79 19.87 9.37
N GLY A 161 -11.68 18.82 10.19
CA GLY A 161 -10.68 17.76 10.04
C GLY A 161 -11.00 16.76 8.92
N ARG A 162 -10.00 15.97 8.54
CA ARG A 162 -10.13 14.89 7.55
C ARG A 162 -11.08 13.78 8.01
N LEU A 163 -11.14 13.51 9.32
CA LEU A 163 -12.09 12.55 9.89
C LEU A 163 -13.55 12.97 9.68
N GLU A 164 -13.84 14.27 9.75
CA GLU A 164 -15.17 14.82 9.46
C GLU A 164 -15.46 14.81 7.97
N GLN A 165 -14.49 15.20 7.14
CA GLN A 165 -14.62 15.17 5.68
C GLN A 165 -14.87 13.75 5.15
N ALA A 166 -14.30 12.74 5.81
CA ALA A 166 -14.43 11.33 5.47
C ALA A 166 -15.68 10.67 6.09
N ALA A 167 -16.54 11.42 6.79
CA ALA A 167 -17.72 10.86 7.44
C ALA A 167 -18.63 10.13 6.43
N SER A 168 -19.15 8.99 6.85
CA SER A 168 -19.86 7.99 6.05
C SER A 168 -19.06 7.41 4.86
N GLY A 169 -17.78 7.73 4.73
CA GLY A 169 -16.91 7.36 3.62
C GLY A 169 -15.70 6.53 4.05
N THR A 170 -14.57 6.81 3.44
CA THR A 170 -13.32 6.09 3.67
C THR A 170 -12.17 7.07 3.90
N LEU A 171 -11.43 6.88 4.98
CA LEU A 171 -10.19 7.57 5.29
C LEU A 171 -9.01 6.65 4.94
N PHE A 172 -8.14 7.11 4.04
CA PHE A 172 -6.88 6.45 3.71
C PHE A 172 -5.71 7.18 4.37
N LEU A 173 -4.94 6.46 5.18
CA LEU A 173 -3.77 6.96 5.90
C LEU A 173 -2.52 6.34 5.30
N ASP A 174 -1.79 7.11 4.49
CA ASP A 174 -0.51 6.67 3.93
C ASP A 174 0.64 6.97 4.91
N GLU A 175 1.60 6.05 4.95
CA GLU A 175 2.73 6.04 5.87
C GLU A 175 2.32 6.22 7.35
N ILE A 176 1.36 5.42 7.83
CA ILE A 176 0.78 5.49 9.19
C ILE A 176 1.84 5.45 10.31
N THR A 177 3.00 4.85 10.03
CA THR A 177 4.13 4.73 10.96
C THR A 177 4.80 6.05 11.28
N GLU A 178 4.55 7.12 10.50
CA GLU A 178 5.07 8.47 10.79
C GLU A 178 4.25 9.21 11.85
N MET A 179 3.11 8.67 12.29
CA MET A 179 2.35 9.27 13.39
C MET A 179 3.15 9.22 14.69
N SER A 180 3.15 10.32 15.44
CA SER A 180 3.74 10.32 16.79
C SER A 180 2.96 9.41 17.75
N PRO A 181 3.57 8.92 18.85
CA PRO A 181 2.87 8.10 19.84
C PRO A 181 1.62 8.77 20.43
N VAL A 182 1.63 10.11 20.56
CA VAL A 182 0.49 10.89 21.03
C VAL A 182 -0.65 10.84 20.02
N LEU A 183 -0.33 11.05 18.74
CA LEU A 183 -1.31 11.00 17.66
C LEU A 183 -1.89 9.59 17.48
N GLN A 184 -1.04 8.56 17.60
CA GLN A 184 -1.45 7.15 17.58
C GLN A 184 -2.46 6.85 18.69
N ALA A 185 -2.24 7.35 19.92
CA ALA A 185 -3.17 7.16 21.03
C ALA A 185 -4.53 7.84 20.79
N LYS A 186 -4.52 9.06 20.22
CA LYS A 186 -5.76 9.75 19.83
C LYS A 186 -6.50 9.00 18.73
N PHE A 187 -5.77 8.54 17.71
CA PHE A 187 -6.36 7.80 16.60
C PHE A 187 -6.91 6.44 17.03
N LEU A 188 -6.27 5.77 18.00
CA LEU A 188 -6.80 4.54 18.59
C LEU A 188 -8.20 4.75 19.20
N ARG A 189 -8.43 5.87 19.89
CA ARG A 189 -9.76 6.21 20.41
C ARG A 189 -10.79 6.36 19.30
N VAL A 190 -10.42 6.99 18.19
CA VAL A 190 -11.28 7.09 17.00
C VAL A 190 -11.70 5.71 16.50
N LEU A 191 -10.76 4.76 16.43
CA LEU A 191 -11.05 3.41 15.94
C LEU A 191 -11.97 2.63 16.90
N GLN A 192 -11.80 2.82 18.21
CA GLN A 192 -12.52 2.08 19.24
C GLN A 192 -13.89 2.68 19.56
N GLU A 193 -13.95 3.99 19.79
CA GLU A 193 -15.14 4.71 20.28
C GLU A 193 -15.94 5.33 19.13
N LYS A 194 -15.37 5.41 17.92
CA LYS A 194 -15.96 6.14 16.78
C LYS A 194 -16.24 7.61 17.10
N GLU A 195 -15.45 8.17 18.01
CA GLU A 195 -15.57 9.53 18.50
C GLU A 195 -14.21 10.22 18.54
N PHE A 196 -14.21 11.55 18.40
CA PHE A 196 -13.01 12.37 18.53
C PHE A 196 -13.33 13.81 18.92
N GLN A 197 -12.31 14.59 19.25
CA GLN A 197 -12.42 16.01 19.55
C GLN A 197 -11.49 16.80 18.62
N ARG A 198 -11.91 18.00 18.23
CA ARG A 198 -11.01 18.93 17.51
C ARG A 198 -9.90 19.41 18.45
N VAL A 199 -8.75 19.76 17.88
CA VAL A 199 -7.66 20.37 18.65
C VAL A 199 -8.16 21.66 19.30
N GLY A 200 -7.96 21.79 20.61
CA GLY A 200 -8.44 22.93 21.42
C GLY A 200 -9.95 22.97 21.66
N GLY A 201 -10.71 21.97 21.20
CA GLY A 201 -12.15 21.85 21.44
C GLY A 201 -12.47 20.86 22.57
N THR A 202 -13.63 21.04 23.20
CA THR A 202 -14.18 20.11 24.21
C THR A 202 -15.36 19.29 23.68
N GLN A 203 -15.90 19.66 22.51
CA GLN A 203 -17.01 18.96 21.89
C GLN A 203 -16.56 17.60 21.36
N VAL A 204 -17.20 16.54 21.82
CA VAL A 204 -17.05 15.19 21.27
C VAL A 204 -17.88 15.06 19.99
N LEU A 205 -17.27 14.52 18.94
CA LEU A 205 -17.86 14.35 17.62
C LEU A 205 -17.81 12.88 17.24
N ALA A 206 -18.95 12.31 16.86
CA ALA A 206 -19.01 10.95 16.32
C ALA A 206 -18.63 10.93 14.84
N THR A 207 -17.90 9.89 14.40
CA THR A 207 -17.55 9.65 13.00
C THR A 207 -17.74 8.18 12.62
N ASP A 208 -18.59 7.94 11.63
CA ASP A 208 -18.69 6.66 10.94
C ASP A 208 -17.77 6.70 9.72
N VAL A 209 -16.56 6.17 9.85
CA VAL A 209 -15.57 6.14 8.78
C VAL A 209 -14.91 4.76 8.69
N ARG A 210 -14.80 4.25 7.45
CA ARG A 210 -13.96 3.10 7.16
C ARG A 210 -12.51 3.55 7.05
N VAL A 211 -11.60 2.87 7.74
CA VAL A 211 -10.18 3.23 7.76
C VAL A 211 -9.37 2.23 6.95
N LEU A 212 -8.57 2.76 6.01
CA LEU A 212 -7.52 2.04 5.29
C LEU A 212 -6.19 2.66 5.69
N ALA A 213 -5.21 1.85 6.08
CA ALA A 213 -3.88 2.34 6.45
C ALA A 213 -2.83 1.72 5.53
N ALA A 214 -1.76 2.45 5.26
CA ALA A 214 -0.63 1.99 4.47
C ALA A 214 0.70 2.34 5.14
N THR A 215 1.71 1.49 4.93
CA THR A 215 3.09 1.75 5.36
C THR A 215 4.09 1.02 4.46
N ASN A 216 5.28 1.61 4.33
CA ASN A 216 6.45 0.96 3.76
C ASN A 216 7.44 0.41 4.80
N ARG A 217 7.22 0.68 6.09
CA ARG A 217 8.13 0.30 7.17
C ARG A 217 7.74 -1.06 7.77
N ASP A 218 8.72 -1.72 8.37
CA ASP A 218 8.49 -2.90 9.19
C ASP A 218 7.82 -2.48 10.51
N LEU A 219 6.52 -2.76 10.61
CA LEU A 219 5.72 -2.48 11.80
C LEU A 219 6.17 -3.29 13.02
N ALA A 220 6.64 -4.53 12.83
CA ALA A 220 7.11 -5.34 13.96
C ALA A 220 8.37 -4.72 14.58
N ALA A 221 9.31 -4.28 13.75
CA ALA A 221 10.46 -3.53 14.20
C ALA A 221 10.07 -2.19 14.87
N ALA A 222 9.13 -1.44 14.27
CA ALA A 222 8.66 -0.17 14.84
C ALA A 222 8.02 -0.36 16.24
N ILE A 223 7.27 -1.45 16.45
CA ILE A 223 6.69 -1.81 17.75
C ILE A 223 7.80 -2.18 18.74
N ALA A 224 8.76 -3.02 18.34
CA ALA A 224 9.87 -3.43 19.19
C ALA A 224 10.73 -2.24 19.68
N HIS A 225 10.83 -1.19 18.85
CA HIS A 225 11.53 0.05 19.19
C HIS A 225 10.66 1.10 19.90
N GLY A 226 9.39 0.80 20.21
CA GLY A 226 8.47 1.72 20.88
C GLY A 226 8.04 2.93 20.03
N LEU A 227 8.26 2.87 18.71
CA LEU A 227 7.88 3.92 17.76
C LEU A 227 6.42 3.77 17.30
N PHE A 228 5.87 2.56 17.40
CA PHE A 228 4.49 2.27 17.06
C PHE A 228 3.81 1.48 18.17
N ARG A 229 2.57 1.86 18.49
CA ARG A 229 1.82 1.19 19.55
C ARG A 229 1.26 -0.14 19.08
N GLU A 230 1.49 -1.17 19.89
CA GLU A 230 1.00 -2.52 19.62
C GLU A 230 -0.53 -2.61 19.59
N ASP A 231 -1.23 -1.89 20.48
CA ASP A 231 -2.69 -1.85 20.53
C ASP A 231 -3.32 -1.25 19.25
N LEU A 232 -2.70 -0.22 18.69
CA LEU A 232 -3.09 0.37 17.42
C LEU A 232 -2.83 -0.58 16.25
N PHE A 233 -1.68 -1.27 16.25
CA PHE A 233 -1.37 -2.26 15.22
C PHE A 233 -2.44 -3.34 15.12
N TYR A 234 -2.85 -3.94 16.24
CA TYR A 234 -3.89 -4.97 16.23
C TYR A 234 -5.26 -4.45 15.79
N ARG A 235 -5.56 -3.17 16.01
CA ARG A 235 -6.81 -2.54 15.53
C ARG A 235 -6.78 -2.18 14.05
N LEU A 236 -5.60 -1.91 13.48
CA LEU A 236 -5.45 -1.62 12.05
C LEU A 236 -5.34 -2.90 11.23
N ASN A 237 -4.56 -3.87 11.70
CA ASN A 237 -4.23 -5.11 11.00
C ASN A 237 -5.28 -6.21 11.21
N VAL A 238 -6.57 -5.89 11.03
CA VAL A 238 -7.63 -6.91 11.01
C VAL A 238 -7.56 -7.71 9.71
N PHE A 239 -7.26 -7.04 8.60
CA PHE A 239 -6.95 -7.67 7.33
C PHE A 239 -5.72 -7.01 6.69
N GLY A 240 -4.66 -7.78 6.49
CA GLY A 240 -3.41 -7.30 5.89
C GLY A 240 -3.33 -7.64 4.39
N ILE A 241 -2.97 -6.66 3.56
CA ILE A 241 -2.67 -6.85 2.14
C ILE A 241 -1.21 -6.44 1.91
N HIS A 242 -0.38 -7.37 1.46
CA HIS A 242 1.00 -7.09 1.10
C HIS A 242 1.13 -6.93 -0.42
N ILE A 243 1.68 -5.80 -0.86
CA ILE A 243 1.97 -5.55 -2.26
C ILE A 243 3.44 -5.89 -2.54
N PRO A 244 3.71 -6.89 -3.40
CA PRO A 244 5.07 -7.27 -3.75
C PRO A 244 5.80 -6.13 -4.49
N ALA A 245 7.12 -6.08 -4.29
CA ALA A 245 7.97 -5.15 -5.00
C ALA A 245 7.97 -5.48 -6.51
N LEU A 246 8.26 -4.50 -7.37
CA LEU A 246 8.20 -4.67 -8.82
C LEU A 246 9.16 -5.76 -9.33
N ARG A 247 10.32 -5.91 -8.67
CA ARG A 247 11.28 -7.00 -8.93
C ARG A 247 10.76 -8.41 -8.63
N GLU A 248 9.72 -8.54 -7.80
CA GLU A 248 9.08 -9.82 -7.46
C GLU A 248 7.92 -10.15 -8.43
N ARG A 249 7.57 -9.20 -9.31
CA ARG A 249 6.53 -9.32 -10.34
C ARG A 249 7.02 -8.78 -11.68
N THR A 250 8.11 -9.37 -12.18
CA THR A 250 8.78 -8.94 -13.42
C THR A 250 7.87 -8.94 -14.64
N ASP A 251 6.88 -9.83 -14.68
CA ASP A 251 5.91 -9.94 -15.77
C ASP A 251 5.06 -8.66 -15.92
N ASP A 252 4.97 -7.83 -14.87
CA ASP A 252 4.22 -6.57 -14.89
C ASP A 252 5.04 -5.41 -15.47
N ILE A 253 6.36 -5.52 -15.54
CA ILE A 253 7.24 -4.39 -15.89
C ILE A 253 6.97 -3.88 -17.31
N LEU A 254 6.93 -4.76 -18.30
CA LEU A 254 6.72 -4.37 -19.69
C LEU A 254 5.30 -3.84 -19.96
N PRO A 255 4.21 -4.53 -19.51
CA PRO A 255 2.86 -3.97 -19.63
C PRO A 255 2.70 -2.59 -18.96
N LEU A 256 3.31 -2.40 -17.78
CA LEU A 256 3.32 -1.10 -17.09
C LEU A 256 4.06 -0.05 -17.92
N ALA A 257 5.24 -0.37 -18.44
CA ALA A 257 6.03 0.54 -19.26
C ALA A 257 5.29 0.97 -20.53
N GLU A 258 4.63 0.03 -21.21
CA GLU A 258 3.82 0.30 -22.40
C GLU A 258 2.61 1.18 -22.08
N THR A 259 1.91 0.91 -20.97
CA THR A 259 0.79 1.74 -20.55
C THR A 259 1.24 3.16 -20.23
N PHE A 260 2.34 3.32 -19.48
CA PHE A 260 2.88 4.66 -19.19
C PHE A 260 3.35 5.37 -20.46
N LEU A 261 3.92 4.63 -21.42
CA LEU A 261 4.29 5.19 -22.71
C LEU A 261 3.07 5.78 -23.42
N GLU A 262 1.98 5.00 -23.51
CA GLU A 262 0.73 5.43 -24.14
C GLU A 262 0.13 6.66 -23.44
N GLU A 263 -0.04 6.59 -22.11
CA GLU A 263 -0.64 7.65 -21.31
C GLU A 263 0.18 8.95 -21.36
N LEU A 264 1.49 8.85 -21.16
CA LEU A 264 2.38 10.01 -21.08
C LEU A 264 2.60 10.64 -22.46
N SER A 265 2.75 9.84 -23.52
CA SER A 265 2.91 10.34 -24.90
C SER A 265 1.70 11.16 -25.33
N GLN A 266 0.48 10.69 -25.01
CA GLN A 266 -0.76 11.41 -25.26
C GLN A 266 -0.82 12.72 -24.46
N SER A 267 -0.51 12.67 -23.16
CA SER A 267 -0.57 13.86 -22.29
C SER A 267 0.46 14.95 -22.67
N MET A 268 1.62 14.55 -23.21
CA MET A 268 2.70 15.46 -23.61
C MET A 268 2.58 15.94 -25.06
N GLY A 269 1.66 15.39 -25.86
CA GLY A 269 1.58 15.66 -27.30
C GLY A 269 2.81 15.19 -28.07
N ARG A 270 3.53 14.18 -27.55
CA ARG A 270 4.76 13.63 -28.13
C ARG A 270 4.56 12.13 -28.38
N PRO A 271 4.15 11.71 -29.59
CA PRO A 271 3.93 10.30 -29.87
C PRO A 271 5.29 9.58 -29.95
N ALA A 272 5.67 8.84 -28.90
CA ALA A 272 6.76 7.89 -29.00
C ALA A 272 6.26 6.61 -29.69
N THR A 273 7.07 6.06 -30.59
CA THR A 273 6.68 4.95 -31.47
C THR A 273 6.74 3.57 -30.79
N GLY A 274 7.35 3.47 -29.61
CA GLY A 274 7.44 2.24 -28.85
C GLY A 274 8.71 2.16 -27.99
N ILE A 275 8.93 0.97 -27.42
CA ILE A 275 10.14 0.62 -26.66
C ILE A 275 10.94 -0.41 -27.46
N SER A 276 12.20 -0.09 -27.72
CA SER A 276 13.16 -0.96 -28.41
C SER A 276 13.44 -2.26 -27.63
N ARG A 277 14.00 -3.26 -28.32
CA ARG A 277 14.31 -4.55 -27.71
C ARG A 277 15.38 -4.43 -26.60
N ASP A 278 16.45 -3.70 -26.85
CA ASP A 278 17.53 -3.43 -25.89
C ASP A 278 17.03 -2.66 -24.67
N ALA A 279 16.12 -1.70 -24.86
CA ALA A 279 15.46 -1.02 -23.74
C ALA A 279 14.58 -1.98 -22.92
N ARG A 280 13.79 -2.86 -23.56
CA ARG A 280 12.97 -3.87 -22.87
C ARG A 280 13.80 -4.83 -22.04
N GLU A 281 14.89 -5.35 -22.60
CA GLU A 281 15.83 -6.23 -21.90
C GLU A 281 16.42 -5.52 -20.67
N TRP A 282 16.77 -4.23 -20.79
CA TRP A 282 17.23 -3.44 -19.67
C TRP A 282 16.16 -3.23 -18.60
N LEU A 283 14.93 -2.87 -18.98
CA LEU A 283 13.81 -2.66 -18.04
C LEU A 283 13.56 -3.91 -17.19
N LEU A 284 13.67 -5.10 -17.78
CA LEU A 284 13.52 -6.39 -17.08
C LEU A 284 14.72 -6.72 -16.17
N SER A 285 15.92 -6.28 -16.51
CA SER A 285 17.14 -6.56 -15.74
C SER A 285 17.31 -5.68 -14.49
N TYR A 286 16.63 -4.54 -14.44
CA TYR A 286 16.79 -3.56 -13.36
C TYR A 286 15.90 -3.90 -12.16
N SER A 287 16.40 -3.64 -10.94
CA SER A 287 15.73 -4.06 -9.70
C SER A 287 14.59 -3.13 -9.25
N TRP A 288 14.46 -1.95 -9.85
CA TRP A 288 13.41 -0.96 -9.54
C TRP A 288 13.25 -0.65 -8.03
N PRO A 289 14.27 -0.11 -7.34
CA PRO A 289 14.16 0.24 -5.91
C PRO A 289 13.03 1.24 -5.60
N GLY A 290 12.65 2.10 -6.54
CA GLY A 290 11.48 2.99 -6.44
C GLY A 290 10.20 2.43 -7.07
N ASN A 291 10.21 1.14 -7.43
CA ASN A 291 9.08 0.37 -7.94
C ASN A 291 8.38 1.06 -9.14
N VAL A 292 7.05 1.03 -9.18
CA VAL A 292 6.24 1.56 -10.28
C VAL A 292 6.43 3.07 -10.45
N ARG A 293 6.69 3.80 -9.36
CA ARG A 293 6.96 5.25 -9.40
C ARG A 293 8.25 5.56 -10.17
N GLU A 294 9.32 4.81 -9.90
CA GLU A 294 10.59 4.96 -10.63
C GLU A 294 10.43 4.55 -12.10
N LEU A 295 9.72 3.46 -12.38
CA LEU A 295 9.42 3.04 -13.75
C LEU A 295 8.70 4.13 -14.53
N ARG A 296 7.62 4.70 -13.97
CA ARG A 296 6.88 5.80 -14.60
C ARG A 296 7.80 7.00 -14.90
N ASN A 297 8.62 7.41 -13.94
CA ASN A 297 9.56 8.53 -14.12
C ASN A 297 10.64 8.23 -15.18
N ALA A 298 11.09 6.98 -15.27
CA ALA A 298 12.07 6.56 -16.27
C ALA A 298 11.48 6.62 -17.68
N ILE A 299 10.24 6.16 -17.87
CA ILE A 299 9.52 6.25 -19.15
C ILE A 299 9.22 7.70 -19.51
N GLU A 300 8.78 8.51 -18.54
CA GLU A 300 8.54 9.94 -18.72
C GLU A 300 9.78 10.66 -19.26
N ARG A 301 10.93 10.44 -18.60
CA ARG A 301 12.22 10.98 -19.04
C ARG A 301 12.60 10.49 -20.43
N ALA A 302 12.39 9.20 -20.72
CA ALA A 302 12.73 8.64 -22.01
C ALA A 302 11.92 9.25 -23.17
N ILE A 303 10.63 9.55 -22.96
CA ILE A 303 9.78 10.25 -23.94
C ILE A 303 10.31 11.66 -24.24
N LEU A 304 10.81 12.36 -23.21
CA LEU A 304 11.40 13.69 -23.39
C LEU A 304 12.71 13.66 -24.17
N LEU A 305 13.49 12.57 -24.04
CA LEU A 305 14.80 12.41 -24.68
C LEU A 305 14.71 11.82 -26.10
N CYS A 306 13.75 10.93 -26.37
CA CYS A 306 13.67 10.25 -27.67
C CYS A 306 13.02 11.09 -28.78
N ASP A 307 12.42 12.24 -28.44
CA ASP A 307 11.85 13.22 -29.37
C ASP A 307 10.94 12.61 -30.46
N GLY A 308 10.08 11.67 -30.07
CA GLY A 308 9.14 10.99 -30.97
C GLY A 308 9.67 9.70 -31.64
N ALA A 309 10.94 9.38 -31.46
CA ALA A 309 11.53 8.12 -31.89
C ALA A 309 11.24 6.96 -30.91
N LEU A 310 11.76 5.78 -31.26
CA LEU A 310 11.71 4.59 -30.42
C LEU A 310 12.55 4.79 -29.15
N ILE A 311 12.04 4.42 -27.98
CA ILE A 311 12.81 4.47 -26.74
C ILE A 311 13.90 3.39 -26.79
N ALA A 312 15.13 3.81 -27.07
CA ALA A 312 16.37 3.04 -26.96
C ALA A 312 16.96 3.02 -25.53
N ARG A 313 17.89 2.10 -25.27
CA ARG A 313 18.58 1.97 -23.97
C ARG A 313 19.19 3.29 -23.48
N GLU A 314 19.73 4.10 -24.37
CA GLU A 314 20.38 5.38 -24.07
C GLU A 314 19.44 6.45 -23.49
N HIS A 315 18.14 6.35 -23.74
CA HIS A 315 17.14 7.26 -23.19
C HIS A 315 16.71 6.88 -21.76
N LEU A 316 17.00 5.65 -21.32
CA LEU A 316 16.66 5.18 -19.98
C LEU A 316 17.77 5.57 -18.99
N PRO A 317 17.42 5.85 -17.72
CA PRO A 317 18.41 6.19 -16.71
C PRO A 317 19.57 5.17 -16.66
N PRO A 318 20.79 5.59 -16.32
CA PRO A 318 21.80 4.62 -15.91
C PRO A 318 21.23 3.82 -14.73
N ALA A 319 21.54 2.53 -14.64
CA ALA A 319 21.18 1.76 -13.45
C ALA A 319 21.81 2.47 -12.25
N MET A 320 21.00 3.15 -11.43
CA MET A 320 21.50 3.89 -10.29
C MET A 320 22.13 2.87 -9.35
N ALA A 321 23.47 2.86 -9.29
CA ALA A 321 24.15 2.29 -8.15
C ALA A 321 23.55 2.98 -6.92
N ARG A 322 23.05 2.18 -5.97
CA ARG A 322 22.46 2.67 -4.72
C ARG A 322 23.24 3.90 -4.25
N LEU A 323 22.57 5.04 -4.12
CA LEU A 323 23.06 6.09 -3.24
C LEU A 323 23.02 5.49 -1.84
N GLU A 324 24.06 4.74 -1.47
CA GLU A 324 24.31 4.41 -0.08
C GLU A 324 24.34 5.73 0.68
N PRO A 325 23.61 5.87 1.79
CA PRO A 325 23.80 7.03 2.64
C PRO A 325 25.27 7.06 3.00
N ALA A 326 25.94 8.18 2.67
CA ALA A 326 27.36 8.37 2.93
C ALA A 326 27.66 7.89 4.34
N ARG A 327 28.39 6.77 4.45
CA ARG A 327 28.90 6.28 5.74
C ARG A 327 29.60 7.45 6.39
N GLY A 328 29.10 7.82 7.57
CA GLY A 328 29.60 8.94 8.34
C GLY A 328 31.11 8.93 8.34
N VAL A 329 31.69 10.02 7.83
CA VAL A 329 33.09 10.35 8.03
C VAL A 329 33.29 10.38 9.55
N GLN A 330 33.93 9.32 10.07
CA GLN A 330 34.51 9.33 11.39
C GLN A 330 35.66 10.33 11.37
N ASN A 331 35.35 11.61 11.61
CA ASN A 331 36.37 12.57 12.00
C ASN A 331 36.54 12.50 13.52
N GLY A 332 37.57 11.74 13.89
CA GLY A 332 38.59 12.10 14.88
C GLY A 332 38.19 13.04 16.00
N THR A 333 38.27 12.49 17.20
CA THR A 333 38.54 13.18 18.46
C THR A 333 39.52 14.34 18.31
N ALA A 334 39.04 15.57 18.50
CA ALA A 334 39.86 16.70 18.88
C ALA A 334 39.06 17.60 19.85
N THR A 335 39.49 17.57 21.10
CA THR A 335 39.05 18.39 22.22
C THR A 335 39.19 19.88 21.90
N PRO A 336 38.18 20.75 22.16
CA PRO A 336 38.41 22.19 22.11
C PRO A 336 38.91 22.67 23.48
N ALA A 337 40.12 23.23 23.48
CA ALA A 337 40.62 24.04 24.58
C ALA A 337 40.01 25.45 24.48
N VAL A 338 39.49 25.90 25.62
CA VAL A 338 38.94 27.23 25.90
C VAL A 338 40.00 28.31 25.71
N GLN A 339 39.71 29.39 24.98
CA GLN A 339 40.28 30.72 25.23
C GLN A 339 39.28 31.83 24.90
N ASN A 340 39.10 32.70 25.89
CA ASN A 340 38.29 33.92 25.90
C ASN A 340 38.89 35.02 25.02
N GLY A 341 38.03 35.90 24.47
CA GLY A 341 38.45 37.18 23.91
C GLY A 341 37.26 38.00 23.40
N ALA A 342 36.85 38.99 24.19
CA ALA A 342 35.73 39.89 23.94
C ALA A 342 35.96 40.88 22.78
N SER A 343 34.88 41.30 22.11
CA SER A 343 34.44 42.72 21.94
C SER A 343 33.72 42.93 20.60
N ALA A 344 32.50 43.47 20.68
CA ALA A 344 31.78 44.11 19.57
C ALA A 344 32.36 45.52 19.29
N PRO A 345 32.02 46.22 18.19
CA PRO A 345 30.68 46.83 18.05
C PRO A 345 30.06 46.81 16.63
N ALA A 346 28.80 47.24 16.62
CA ALA A 346 27.82 47.32 15.55
C ALA A 346 28.10 48.36 14.44
N VAL A 347 27.53 48.16 13.25
CA VAL A 347 26.95 49.24 12.40
C VAL A 347 25.75 48.69 11.60
N GLN A 348 24.76 49.56 11.44
CA GLN A 348 23.42 49.40 10.87
C GLN A 348 23.35 49.44 9.33
N ASN A 349 22.14 49.12 8.87
CA ASN A 349 21.40 49.66 7.71
C ASN A 349 21.41 48.91 6.38
N GLY A 350 20.19 48.58 5.94
CA GLY A 350 19.71 49.20 4.70
C GLY A 350 19.18 48.28 3.61
N ALA A 351 17.86 48.05 3.64
CA ALA A 351 16.92 48.10 2.52
C ALA A 351 17.03 47.14 1.31
N ALA A 352 15.91 46.42 1.15
CA ALA A 352 15.12 46.22 -0.08
C ALA A 352 15.67 45.38 -1.25
N ALA A 353 14.88 44.33 -1.56
CA ALA A 353 14.97 43.43 -2.71
C ALA A 353 14.86 44.14 -4.08
N PRO A 354 15.19 43.48 -5.21
CA PRO A 354 14.10 42.75 -5.89
C PRO A 354 14.48 41.48 -6.70
N ALA A 355 13.44 40.69 -6.97
CA ALA A 355 13.12 39.93 -8.19
C ALA A 355 14.25 39.18 -8.94
N VAL A 356 14.15 37.84 -8.91
CA VAL A 356 14.88 36.92 -9.79
C VAL A 356 14.24 36.94 -11.19
N SER A 357 14.98 37.47 -12.16
CA SER A 357 14.77 37.22 -13.60
C SER A 357 15.83 36.21 -14.06
N ILE A 358 15.40 35.11 -14.68
CA ILE A 358 16.30 34.10 -15.26
C ILE A 358 16.64 34.54 -16.69
N PRO A 359 17.91 34.78 -17.05
CA PRO A 359 18.30 35.00 -18.43
C PRO A 359 18.37 33.67 -19.19
N THR A 360 17.74 33.64 -20.35
CA THR A 360 17.92 32.63 -21.40
C THR A 360 19.33 32.73 -21.99
N GLY A 361 20.18 31.78 -21.66
CA GLY A 361 21.51 31.62 -22.25
C GLY A 361 22.37 30.74 -21.35
N GLY A 362 22.66 29.51 -21.80
CA GLY A 362 23.42 28.53 -21.04
C GLY A 362 24.81 29.04 -20.64
N VAL A 363 25.24 28.67 -19.42
CA VAL A 363 26.58 28.97 -18.92
C VAL A 363 27.32 27.65 -18.69
N SER A 364 28.47 27.55 -19.32
CA SER A 364 29.45 26.44 -19.26
C SER A 364 29.92 26.16 -17.83
N LEU A 365 30.15 24.88 -17.54
CA LEU A 365 30.49 24.28 -16.24
C LEU A 365 31.91 24.58 -15.70
N GLU A 366 32.58 25.64 -16.12
CA GLU A 366 33.99 25.89 -15.75
C GLU A 366 34.24 26.93 -14.63
N ASN A 367 33.20 27.47 -13.97
CA ASN A 367 33.40 28.54 -12.96
C ASN A 367 32.69 28.33 -11.60
N LEU A 368 32.67 27.10 -11.05
CA LEU A 368 32.20 26.85 -9.67
C LEU A 368 33.28 26.24 -8.75
N GLU A 369 34.53 26.68 -8.89
CA GLU A 369 35.56 26.59 -7.85
C GLU A 369 36.07 28.00 -7.56
N ARG A 370 35.28 28.78 -6.83
CA ARG A 370 35.62 29.95 -5.97
C ARG A 370 34.38 30.81 -5.78
N SER A 371 33.61 30.55 -4.73
CA SER A 371 32.99 31.51 -3.80
C SER A 371 31.94 30.82 -2.93
#